data_AF-A0A3B0W7N8-F1
#
_entry.id   AF-A0A3B0W7N8-F1
#
_cell.length_a   1.000
_cell.length_b   1.000
_cell.length_c   1.000
_cell.angle_alpha   90.00
_cell.angle_beta   90.00
_cell.angle_gamma   90.00
#
_symmetry.space_group_name_H-M   'P 1'
#
loop_
_entity.id
_entity.type
_entity.pdbx_description
1 polymer ?
#
loop_
_entity_poly.entity_id
_entity_poly.type
_entity_poly.pdbx_seq_one_letter_code
_entity_poly.pdbx_strand_id
1 'polypeptide(L)'
;MSIAVLYALVGIGLFCLGVYALMIHAHLLRKILALNIMGSGVFMVLLALAGRTENMPDPVPAAMVITGIVVAVSATAFALALMLKISAITGRAELNDEEEK
;
A
#
# COMPACT_ATOMS: atom_id res chain seq x y z
N MET A 1 -0.50 23.91 12.84
CA MET A 1 -1.06 22.80 12.05
C MET A 1 -1.58 21.75 13.02
N SER A 2 -2.80 21.24 12.86
CA SER A 2 -3.23 20.12 13.70
C SER A 2 -2.46 18.86 13.33
N ILE A 3 -2.19 18.01 14.32
CA ILE A 3 -1.48 16.74 14.13
C ILE A 3 -2.19 15.86 13.09
N ALA A 4 -3.52 15.88 13.08
CA ALA A 4 -4.35 15.20 12.09
C ALA A 4 -4.05 15.66 10.65
N VAL A 5 -3.90 16.97 10.41
CA VAL A 5 -3.57 17.48 9.05
C VAL A 5 -2.17 17.04 8.63
N LEU A 6 -1.21 17.02 9.55
CA LEU A 6 0.15 16.53 9.26
C LEU A 6 0.11 15.05 8.86
N TYR A 7 -0.59 14.20 9.62
CA TYR A 7 -0.70 12.78 9.29
C TYR A 7 -1.44 12.53 7.98
N ALA A 8 -2.50 13.29 7.69
CA ALA A 8 -3.19 13.20 6.41
C ALA A 8 -2.29 13.58 5.23
N LEU A 9 -1.51 14.66 5.34
CA LEU A 9 -0.58 15.09 4.29
C LEU A 9 0.54 14.06 4.06
N VAL A 10 1.12 13.51 5.12
CA VAL A 10 2.14 12.46 5.01
C VAL A 10 1.53 11.19 4.40
N GLY A 11 0.32 10.81 4.80
CA GLY A 11 -0.39 9.66 4.23
C GLY A 11 -0.68 9.81 2.73
N ILE A 12 -1.12 10.99 2.30
CA ILE A 12 -1.28 11.32 0.87
C ILE A 12 0.07 11.26 0.14
N GLY A 13 1.13 11.80 0.75
CA GLY A 13 2.50 11.73 0.20
C GLY A 13 2.97 10.29 -0.01
N LEU A 14 2.77 9.41 0.99
CA LEU A 14 3.08 7.97 0.89
C LEU A 14 2.25 7.28 -0.20
N PHE A 15 0.97 7.62 -0.33
CA PHE A 15 0.13 7.08 -1.39
C PHE A 15 0.65 7.46 -2.78
N CYS A 16 0.94 8.75 -3.02
CA CYS A 16 1.51 9.20 -4.28
C CYS A 16 2.88 8.59 -4.58
N LEU A 17 3.76 8.48 -3.57
CA LEU A 17 5.06 7.82 -3.70
C LEU A 17 4.90 6.36 -4.12
N GLY A 18 3.96 5.64 -3.49
CA GLY A 18 3.69 4.25 -3.82
C GLY A 18 3.11 4.08 -5.23
N VAL A 19 2.20 4.96 -5.67
CA VAL A 19 1.69 4.96 -7.07
C VAL A 19 2.83 5.19 -8.06
N TYR A 20 3.71 6.15 -7.78
CA TYR A 20 4.88 6.44 -8.60
C TYR A 20 5.84 5.24 -8.70
N ALA A 21 6.17 4.63 -7.55
CA ALA A 21 7.02 3.45 -7.50
C ALA A 21 6.41 2.23 -8.21
N LEU A 22 5.07 2.09 -8.16
CA LEU A 22 4.34 1.03 -8.84
C LEU A 22 4.45 1.15 -10.37
N MET A 23 4.43 2.39 -10.90
CA MET A 23 4.54 2.65 -12.34
C MET A 23 5.97 2.49 -12.87
N ILE A 24 7.00 2.86 -12.09
CA ILE A 24 8.38 2.93 -12.59
C ILE A 24 9.14 1.61 -12.47
N HIS A 25 8.83 0.79 -11.46
CA HIS A 25 9.61 -0.41 -11.21
C HIS A 25 9.08 -1.62 -11.97
N ALA A 26 9.88 -2.21 -12.86
CA ALA A 26 9.54 -3.45 -13.56
C ALA A 26 9.54 -4.70 -12.64
N HIS A 27 10.42 -4.71 -11.63
CA HIS A 27 10.58 -5.85 -10.74
C HIS A 27 9.37 -6.05 -9.82
N LEU A 28 8.80 -7.26 -9.81
CA LEU A 28 7.57 -7.62 -9.08
C LEU A 28 7.68 -7.33 -7.59
N LEU A 29 8.81 -7.64 -6.96
CA LEU A 29 9.01 -7.36 -5.52
C LEU A 29 8.90 -5.86 -5.18
N ARG A 30 9.41 -4.98 -6.05
CA ARG A 30 9.31 -3.54 -5.85
C ARG A 30 7.86 -3.07 -6.03
N LYS A 31 7.11 -3.66 -6.96
CA LYS A 31 5.66 -3.41 -7.11
C LYS A 31 4.89 -3.84 -5.85
N ILE A 32 5.19 -5.00 -5.26
CA ILE A 32 4.56 -5.44 -4.00
C ILE A 32 4.88 -4.50 -2.84
N LEU A 33 6.14 -4.04 -2.74
CA LEU A 33 6.53 -3.06 -1.73
C LEU A 33 5.81 -1.72 -1.95
N ALA A 34 5.71 -1.27 -3.20
CA ALA A 34 5.00 -0.06 -3.56
C ALA A 34 3.51 -0.12 -3.14
N LEU A 35 2.84 -1.24 -3.35
CA LEU A 35 1.46 -1.47 -2.88
C LEU A 35 1.33 -1.38 -1.35
N ASN A 36 2.31 -1.92 -0.61
CA ASN A 36 2.31 -1.81 0.85
C ASN A 36 2.52 -0.36 1.34
N ILE A 37 3.38 0.40 0.66
CA ILE A 37 3.58 1.83 0.94
C ILE A 37 2.29 2.62 0.66
N MET A 38 1.63 2.34 -0.47
CA MET A 38 0.32 2.93 -0.78
C MET A 38 -0.71 2.63 0.32
N GLY A 39 -0.82 1.36 0.72
CA GLY A 39 -1.74 0.93 1.77
C GLY A 39 -1.46 1.61 3.11
N SER A 40 -0.18 1.73 3.49
CA SER A 40 0.25 2.44 4.70
C SER A 40 -0.16 3.92 4.67
N GLY A 41 -0.05 4.57 3.50
CA GLY A 41 -0.54 5.94 3.30
C GLY A 41 -2.05 6.06 3.51
N VAL A 42 -2.85 5.14 2.97
CA VAL A 42 -4.31 5.10 3.18
C VAL A 42 -4.66 4.90 4.66
N PHE A 43 -4.00 3.96 5.35
CA PHE A 43 -4.24 3.72 6.77
C PHE A 43 -3.93 4.95 7.63
N MET A 44 -2.86 5.67 7.29
CA MET A 44 -2.47 6.90 7.96
C MET A 44 -3.51 8.02 7.78
N VAL A 45 -4.10 8.15 6.57
CA VAL A 45 -5.20 9.09 6.32
C VAL A 45 -6.45 8.72 7.11
N LEU A 46 -6.83 7.44 7.15
CA LEU A 46 -7.99 6.98 7.93
C LEU A 46 -7.82 7.27 9.43
N LEU A 47 -6.63 7.03 9.98
CA LEU A 47 -6.36 7.28 11.39
C LEU A 47 -6.30 8.78 11.71
N ALA A 48 -5.81 9.59 10.76
CA ALA A 48 -5.88 11.05 10.86
C ALA A 48 -7.33 11.57 10.89
N LEU A 49 -8.23 10.93 10.13
CA LEU A 49 -9.67 11.25 10.16
C LEU A 49 -10.31 10.86 11.50
N ALA A 50 -9.95 9.68 12.04
CA ALA A 50 -10.45 9.25 13.35
C ALA A 50 -10.09 10.22 14.48
N GLY A 51 -8.90 10.82 14.44
CA GLY A 51 -8.40 11.75 15.45
C GLY A 51 -8.88 13.20 15.32
N ARG A 52 -9.84 13.51 14.44
CA ARG A 52 -10.34 14.90 14.26
C ARG A 52 -11.33 15.35 15.34
N THR A 53 -11.97 14.42 16.04
CA THR A 53 -12.98 14.71 17.06
C THR A 53 -12.31 14.93 18.40
N GLU A 54 -12.52 16.10 19.02
CA GLU A 54 -11.77 16.51 20.23
C GLU A 54 -12.12 15.73 21.51
N ASN A 55 -13.34 15.18 21.60
CA ASN A 55 -13.80 14.51 22.81
C ASN A 55 -13.52 13.00 22.82
N MET A 56 -13.66 12.34 21.67
CA MET A 56 -13.47 10.89 21.53
C MET A 56 -13.07 10.57 20.08
N PRO A 57 -11.95 9.87 19.85
CA PRO A 57 -11.60 9.40 18.52
C PRO A 57 -12.71 8.53 17.91
N ASP A 58 -12.98 8.70 16.62
CA ASP A 58 -13.98 7.88 15.93
C ASP A 58 -13.46 6.42 15.83
N PRO A 59 -14.18 5.44 16.39
CA PRO A 59 -13.76 4.04 16.33
C PRO A 59 -13.88 3.43 14.93
N VAL A 60 -14.67 4.01 14.02
CA VAL A 60 -14.98 3.41 12.71
C VAL A 60 -13.74 3.38 11.79
N PRO A 61 -13.00 4.48 11.57
CA PRO A 61 -11.78 4.40 10.76
C PRO A 61 -10.69 3.56 11.41
N ALA A 62 -10.59 3.53 12.74
CA ALA A 62 -9.65 2.67 13.44
C ALA A 62 -9.95 1.17 13.20
N ALA A 63 -11.22 0.78 13.26
CA ALA A 63 -11.67 -0.57 12.93
C ALA A 63 -11.38 -0.93 11.45
N MET A 64 -11.61 0.01 10.52
CA MET A 64 -11.28 -0.19 9.10
C MET A 64 -9.78 -0.43 8.87
N VAL A 65 -8.91 0.26 9.62
CA VAL A 65 -7.46 0.07 9.52
C VAL A 65 -7.03 -1.32 9.97
N ILE A 66 -7.49 -1.81 11.11
CA ILE A 66 -7.09 -3.16 11.57
C ILE A 66 -7.57 -4.26 10.62
N THR A 67 -8.77 -4.13 10.05
CA THR A 67 -9.27 -5.06 9.03
C THR A 67 -8.46 -4.94 7.74
N GLY A 68 -8.16 -3.71 7.32
CA GLY A 68 -7.35 -3.43 6.14
C GLY A 68 -5.94 -3.99 6.24
N ILE A 69 -5.31 -3.92 7.41
CA ILE A 69 -3.96 -4.48 7.64
C ILE A 69 -3.96 -5.99 7.41
N VAL A 70 -4.95 -6.73 7.92
CA VAL A 70 -5.06 -8.18 7.71
C VAL A 70 -5.20 -8.49 6.22
N VAL A 71 -6.06 -7.76 5.50
CA VAL A 71 -6.25 -7.91 4.05
C VAL A 71 -4.96 -7.60 3.28
N ALA A 72 -4.23 -6.54 3.66
CA ALA A 72 -2.96 -6.16 3.03
C ALA A 72 -1.87 -7.23 3.22
N VAL A 73 -1.78 -7.83 4.41
CA VAL A 73 -0.84 -8.95 4.67
C VAL A 73 -1.21 -10.17 3.84
N SER A 74 -2.50 -10.54 3.77
CA SER A 74 -2.96 -11.65 2.93
C SER A 74 -2.70 -11.40 1.44
N ALA A 75 -2.97 -10.19 0.95
CA ALA A 75 -2.68 -9.80 -0.44
C ALA A 75 -1.18 -9.84 -0.74
N THR A 76 -0.33 -9.42 0.20
CA THR A 76 1.13 -9.48 0.08
C THR A 76 1.63 -10.94 0.02
N ALA A 77 1.13 -11.81 0.90
CA ALA A 77 1.44 -13.23 0.87
C ALA A 77 1.03 -13.88 -0.46
N PHE A 78 -0.18 -13.56 -0.94
CA PHE A 78 -0.68 -14.03 -2.24
C PHE A 78 0.18 -13.53 -3.40
N ALA A 79 0.52 -12.23 -3.44
CA ALA A 79 1.32 -11.65 -4.50
C ALA A 79 2.76 -12.21 -4.51
N LEU A 80 3.35 -12.48 -3.34
CA LEU A 80 4.65 -13.14 -3.22
C LEU A 80 4.58 -14.59 -3.73
N ALA A 81 3.56 -15.35 -3.34
CA ALA A 81 3.36 -16.72 -3.83
C ALA A 81 3.22 -16.74 -5.36
N LEU A 82 2.47 -15.78 -5.93
CA LEU A 82 2.32 -15.64 -7.37
C LEU A 82 3.64 -15.26 -8.05
N MET A 83 4.40 -14.31 -7.49
CA MET A 83 5.73 -13.95 -8.00
C MET A 83 6.67 -15.15 -8.03
N LEU A 84 6.74 -15.92 -6.95
CA LEU A 84 7.59 -17.12 -6.89
C LEU A 84 7.18 -18.15 -7.95
N LYS A 85 5.87 -18.34 -8.16
CA LYS A 85 5.35 -19.23 -9.20
C LYS A 85 5.70 -18.74 -10.61
N ILE A 86 5.58 -17.43 -10.88
CA ILE A 86 5.97 -16.84 -12.16
C ILE A 86 7.48 -16.98 -12.38
N SER A 87 8.29 -16.69 -11.36
CA SER A 87 9.74 -16.81 -11.44
C SER A 87 10.19 -18.25 -11.65
N ALA A 88 9.48 -19.24 -11.10
CA ALA A 88 9.78 -20.65 -11.33
C ALA A 88 9.49 -21.11 -12.77
N ILE A 89 8.50 -20.50 -13.43
CA ILE A 89 8.09 -20.85 -14.81
C ILE A 89 8.91 -20.07 -15.84
N THR A 90 9.12 -18.77 -15.62
CA THR A 90 9.75 -17.85 -16.60
C THR A 90 11.24 -17.62 -16.36
N GLY A 91 11.76 -18.00 -15.18
CA GLY A 91 13.11 -17.68 -14.76
C GLY A 91 13.36 -16.19 -14.44
N ARG A 92 12.33 -15.34 -14.51
CA ARG A 92 12.43 -13.89 -14.28
C ARG A 92 11.42 -13.42 -13.23
N ALA A 93 11.82 -12.43 -12.43
CA ALA A 93 10.96 -11.78 -11.42
C ALA A 93 10.49 -10.38 -11.86
N GLU A 94 10.45 -10.15 -13.17
CA GLU A 94 10.09 -8.87 -13.78
C GLU A 94 8.86 -9.06 -14.67
N LEU A 95 7.95 -8.09 -14.63
CA LEU A 95 6.90 -7.98 -15.63
C LEU A 95 7.49 -7.17 -16.78
N ASN A 96 7.97 -7.84 -17.82
CA ASN A 96 8.37 -7.15 -19.04
C ASN A 96 7.10 -6.88 -19.84
N ASP A 97 6.83 -5.62 -20.17
CA ASP A 97 5.73 -5.24 -21.08
C ASP A 97 6.08 -5.54 -22.56
N GLU A 98 7.23 -6.16 -22.82
CA GLU A 98 7.72 -6.50 -24.16
C GLU A 98 7.37 -7.95 -24.54
N GLU A 99 6.09 -8.22 -24.72
CA GLU A 99 5.65 -9.09 -25.81
C GLU A 99 4.94 -8.17 -26.82
N GLU A 100 5.70 -7.72 -27.84
CA GLU A 100 5.30 -7.64 -29.25
C GLU A 100 6.21 -6.65 -30.02
N LYS A 101 7.28 -7.19 -30.60
CA LYS A 101 7.82 -6.70 -31.87
C LYS A 101 8.35 -7.87 -32.69
#